data_AF-C4ZFQ3-F1
#
_entry.id   AF-C4ZFQ3-F1
#
_cell.length_a   1.000
_cell.length_b   1.000
_cell.length_c   1.000
_cell.angle_alpha   90.00
_cell.angle_beta   90.00
_cell.angle_gamma   90.00
#
_symmetry.space_group_name_H-M   'P 1'
#
loop_
_entity.id
_entity.type
_entity.pdbx_description
1 polymer ?
#
loop_
_entity_poly.entity_id
_entity_poly.type
_entity_poly.pdbx_seq_one_letter_code
_entity_poly.pdbx_strand_id
1 'polypeptide(L)'
;MCLAYQSGSESVRYSPINPCNEISQEVAESFNGATFTKTTLTEDTVMYRVSGGNAGKVGSYVSRTSQGGGLQSQLDLALNPSWGNTTENITKVVVPKETTIYEGVAAPQNIYDSLGNTIGVLPGGGNQVYIPKVEAGWFK
;
A
#
# COMPACT_ATOMS: atom_id res chain seq x y z
N MET A 1 -4.05 -43.32 -2.11
CA MET A 1 -4.81 -42.17 -1.58
C MET A 1 -3.95 -41.54 -0.50
N CYS A 2 -3.15 -40.54 -0.87
CA CYS A 2 -2.38 -39.73 0.06
C CYS A 2 -2.87 -38.30 -0.11
N LEU A 3 -3.52 -37.80 0.93
CA LEU A 3 -3.89 -36.40 1.06
C LEU A 3 -2.62 -35.61 1.39
N ALA A 4 -2.33 -34.59 0.60
CA ALA A 4 -1.53 -33.46 1.05
C ALA A 4 -2.41 -32.23 0.88
N TYR A 5 -2.87 -31.70 2.01
CA TYR A 5 -3.47 -30.37 2.11
C TYR A 5 -2.42 -29.35 1.66
N GLN A 6 -2.61 -28.69 0.52
CA GLN A 6 -1.86 -27.47 0.20
C GLN A 6 -2.57 -26.30 0.89
N SER A 7 -2.08 -25.97 2.09
CA SER A 7 -2.50 -24.82 2.88
C SER A 7 -1.29 -23.93 3.15
N GLY A 8 -0.68 -23.42 2.08
CA GLY A 8 0.29 -22.33 2.17
C GLY A 8 -0.08 -21.31 1.12
N SER A 9 -0.36 -20.07 1.50
CA SER A 9 -0.51 -18.97 0.55
C SER A 9 0.77 -18.92 -0.30
N GLU A 10 0.67 -19.16 -1.60
CA GLU A 10 1.81 -18.94 -2.49
C GLU A 10 2.15 -17.45 -2.47
N SER A 11 3.26 -17.10 -1.82
CA SER A 11 3.81 -15.75 -1.81
C SER A 11 4.96 -15.67 -2.80
N VAL A 12 4.91 -14.72 -3.73
CA VAL A 12 5.96 -14.50 -4.73
C VAL A 12 6.58 -13.14 -4.51
N ARG A 13 7.92 -13.09 -4.38
CA ARG A 13 8.66 -11.83 -4.22
C ARG A 13 9.11 -11.29 -5.58
N TYR A 14 8.84 -10.01 -5.81
CA TYR A 14 9.22 -9.28 -7.01
C TYR A 14 10.25 -8.18 -6.68
N SER A 15 11.03 -7.83 -7.69
CA SER A 15 12.09 -6.81 -7.63
C SER A 15 12.48 -6.43 -9.07
N PRO A 16 13.34 -5.43 -9.31
CA PRO A 16 13.80 -5.11 -10.67
C PRO A 16 14.42 -6.30 -11.44
N ILE A 17 15.03 -7.26 -10.75
CA ILE A 17 15.60 -8.48 -11.38
C ILE A 17 14.57 -9.59 -11.63
N ASN A 18 13.40 -9.49 -10.98
CA ASN A 18 12.26 -10.39 -11.15
C ASN A 18 10.98 -9.54 -11.22
N PRO A 19 10.69 -8.91 -12.38
CA PRO A 19 9.63 -7.92 -12.49
C PRO A 19 8.24 -8.56 -12.45
N CYS A 20 7.24 -7.80 -12.01
CA CYS A 20 5.83 -8.19 -12.04
C CYS A 20 5.14 -7.50 -13.22
N ASN A 21 4.41 -8.26 -14.04
CA ASN A 21 3.64 -7.75 -15.18
C ASN A 21 2.14 -7.56 -14.87
N GLU A 22 1.72 -7.75 -13.62
CA GLU A 22 0.30 -7.67 -13.21
C GLU A 22 -0.08 -6.29 -12.66
N ILE A 23 0.91 -5.46 -12.32
CA ILE A 23 0.73 -4.08 -11.84
C ILE A 23 1.56 -3.14 -12.72
N SER A 24 1.20 -1.86 -12.73
CA SER A 24 1.96 -0.87 -13.50
C SER A 24 3.34 -0.62 -12.87
N GLN A 25 4.23 -0.03 -13.66
CA GLN A 25 5.57 0.34 -13.19
C GLN A 25 5.49 1.37 -12.05
N GLU A 26 4.57 2.32 -12.11
CA GLU A 26 4.38 3.32 -11.05
C GLU A 26 3.96 2.69 -9.72
N VAL A 27 3.09 1.65 -9.76
CA VAL A 27 2.72 0.91 -8.56
C VAL A 27 3.91 0.11 -8.03
N ALA A 28 4.69 -0.53 -8.90
CA ALA A 28 5.89 -1.23 -8.49
C ALA A 28 6.89 -0.28 -7.81
N GLU A 29 7.15 0.88 -8.41
CA GLU A 29 8.06 1.93 -7.92
C GLU A 29 7.56 2.64 -6.65
N SER A 30 6.26 2.54 -6.34
CA SER A 30 5.73 2.99 -5.06
C SER A 30 6.26 2.16 -3.87
N PHE A 31 6.82 0.98 -4.12
CA PHE A 31 7.52 0.17 -3.12
C PHE A 31 9.03 0.46 -3.15
N ASN A 32 9.66 0.51 -1.99
CA ASN A 32 11.07 0.82 -1.85
C ASN A 32 11.93 -0.15 -2.70
N GLY A 33 12.73 0.41 -3.60
CA GLY A 33 13.54 -0.37 -4.54
C GLY A 33 12.72 -1.24 -5.51
N ALA A 34 11.47 -0.85 -5.80
CA ALA A 34 10.51 -1.62 -6.57
C ALA A 34 10.37 -3.08 -6.11
N THR A 35 10.48 -3.30 -4.78
CA THR A 35 10.52 -4.62 -4.16
C THR A 35 9.30 -4.85 -3.28
N PHE A 36 8.55 -5.90 -3.58
CA PHE A 36 7.30 -6.24 -2.89
C PHE A 36 7.01 -7.74 -3.01
N THR A 37 6.07 -8.22 -2.20
CA THR A 37 5.59 -9.60 -2.21
C THR A 37 4.13 -9.61 -2.65
N LYS A 38 3.81 -10.40 -3.68
CA LYS A 38 2.44 -10.75 -4.03
C LYS A 38 1.99 -11.89 -3.13
N THR A 39 0.79 -11.81 -2.56
CA THR A 39 0.22 -12.89 -1.74
C THR A 39 -1.29 -12.91 -1.90
N THR A 40 -1.86 -14.10 -1.98
CA THR A 40 -3.31 -14.29 -1.83
C THR A 40 -3.61 -14.56 -0.36
N LEU A 41 -4.48 -13.74 0.24
CA LEU A 41 -4.86 -13.88 1.64
C LEU A 41 -5.58 -15.22 1.88
N THR A 42 -5.27 -15.90 2.98
CA THR A 42 -5.95 -17.15 3.39
C THR A 42 -7.07 -16.92 4.39
N GLU A 43 -7.11 -15.74 5.00
CA GLU A 43 -8.10 -15.31 5.98
C GLU A 43 -8.42 -13.82 5.82
N ASP A 44 -9.58 -13.42 6.33
CA ASP A 44 -9.97 -12.02 6.36
C ASP A 44 -8.95 -11.24 7.20
N THR A 45 -8.33 -10.24 6.58
CA THR A 45 -7.22 -9.51 7.18
C THR A 45 -7.62 -8.07 7.47
N VAL A 46 -7.35 -7.63 8.70
CA VAL A 46 -7.52 -6.23 9.09
C VAL A 46 -6.31 -5.42 8.62
N MET A 47 -6.58 -4.33 7.92
CA MET A 47 -5.62 -3.31 7.50
C MET A 47 -6.15 -1.92 7.83
N TYR A 48 -5.35 -0.91 7.56
CA TYR A 48 -5.64 0.48 7.91
C TYR A 48 -5.39 1.39 6.72
N ARG A 49 -6.27 2.35 6.50
CA ARG A 49 -6.10 3.38 5.47
C ARG A 49 -6.03 4.75 6.12
N VAL A 50 -4.99 5.50 5.79
CA VAL A 50 -4.87 6.92 6.12
C VAL A 50 -5.47 7.73 4.97
N SER A 51 -6.43 8.61 5.28
CA SER A 51 -7.19 9.41 4.31
C SER A 51 -7.57 10.77 4.88
N GLY A 52 -8.08 11.67 4.04
CA GLY A 52 -8.42 13.05 4.39
C GLY A 52 -8.37 13.97 3.17
N GLY A 53 -8.99 15.15 3.26
CA GLY A 53 -9.05 16.10 2.15
C GLY A 53 -9.66 15.48 0.89
N ASN A 54 -8.92 15.53 -0.22
CA ASN A 54 -9.34 14.97 -1.50
C ASN A 54 -9.11 13.45 -1.58
N ALA A 55 -8.33 12.87 -0.66
CA ALA A 55 -8.14 11.43 -0.59
C ALA A 55 -9.32 10.80 0.14
N GLY A 56 -10.26 10.25 -0.64
CA GLY A 56 -11.45 9.59 -0.12
C GLY A 56 -11.16 8.38 0.78
N LYS A 57 -12.18 8.01 1.57
CA LYS A 57 -12.15 6.88 2.51
C LYS A 57 -11.81 5.55 1.82
N VAL A 58 -12.27 5.33 0.59
CA VAL A 58 -12.02 4.11 -0.18
C VAL A 58 -10.82 4.33 -1.09
N GLY A 59 -9.88 3.38 -1.12
CA GLY A 59 -8.75 3.42 -2.05
C GLY A 59 -7.84 2.20 -1.94
N SER A 60 -7.01 2.01 -2.96
CA SER A 60 -6.19 0.81 -3.16
C SER A 60 -4.97 0.69 -2.26
N TYR A 61 -4.55 1.77 -1.60
CA TYR A 61 -3.40 1.77 -0.70
C TYR A 61 -3.84 1.73 0.76
N VAL A 62 -3.34 0.72 1.48
CA VAL A 62 -3.59 0.45 2.91
C VAL A 62 -2.29 -0.03 3.58
N SER A 63 -2.32 -0.26 4.89
CA SER A 63 -1.19 -0.76 5.68
C SER A 63 -1.66 -1.81 6.68
N ARG A 64 -0.85 -2.85 6.94
CA ARG A 64 -1.06 -3.75 8.08
C ARG A 64 -0.82 -3.06 9.42
N THR A 65 -0.02 -2.00 9.42
CA THR A 65 0.32 -1.24 10.63
C THR A 65 -0.63 -0.07 10.76
N SER A 66 -1.32 0.02 11.91
CA SER A 66 -2.13 1.19 12.22
C SER A 66 -1.22 2.41 12.40
N GLN A 67 -1.63 3.53 11.82
CA GLN A 67 -0.90 4.79 11.88
C GLN A 67 -1.51 5.75 12.89
N GLY A 68 -0.72 6.71 13.39
CA GLY A 68 -1.19 7.73 14.33
C GLY A 68 -1.94 8.92 13.70
N GLY A 69 -1.89 9.05 12.37
CA GLY A 69 -2.40 10.23 11.66
C GLY A 69 -1.34 11.34 11.52
N GLY A 70 -1.73 12.45 10.87
CA GLY A 70 -0.91 13.65 10.80
C GLY A 70 0.44 13.47 10.07
N LEU A 71 1.47 14.18 10.56
CA LEU A 71 2.81 14.21 9.97
C LEU A 71 3.50 12.84 9.99
N GLN A 72 3.32 12.04 11.06
CA GLN A 72 3.95 10.72 11.15
C GLN A 72 3.47 9.81 10.00
N SER A 73 2.15 9.71 9.80
CA SER A 73 1.59 8.94 8.69
C SER A 73 2.09 9.43 7.33
N GLN A 74 2.22 10.75 7.17
CA GLN A 74 2.69 11.34 5.92
C GLN A 74 4.15 10.96 5.63
N LEU A 75 5.02 10.97 6.64
CA LEU A 75 6.42 10.59 6.49
C LEU A 75 6.57 9.10 6.23
N ASP A 76 5.92 8.24 7.04
CA ASP A 76 6.05 6.79 6.96
C ASP A 76 5.48 6.23 5.65
N LEU A 77 4.33 6.75 5.21
CA LEU A 77 3.65 6.26 4.00
C LEU A 77 3.94 7.13 2.77
N ALA A 78 4.88 8.07 2.89
CA ALA A 78 5.27 9.02 1.84
C ALA A 78 4.07 9.67 1.11
N LEU A 79 3.07 10.13 1.88
CA LEU A 79 1.84 10.71 1.34
C LEU A 79 2.10 12.12 0.80
N ASN A 80 2.36 12.23 -0.51
CA ASN A 80 2.67 13.50 -1.13
C ASN A 80 1.52 14.51 -0.92
N PRO A 81 1.78 15.69 -0.34
CA PRO A 81 0.75 16.69 -0.07
C PRO A 81 -0.04 17.12 -1.31
N SER A 82 0.58 17.10 -2.50
CA SER A 82 -0.06 17.47 -3.76
C SER A 82 -1.25 16.57 -4.13
N TRP A 83 -1.30 15.34 -3.59
CA TRP A 83 -2.43 14.42 -3.78
C TRP A 83 -3.65 14.79 -2.92
N GLY A 84 -3.51 15.78 -2.03
CA GLY A 84 -4.60 16.31 -1.21
C GLY A 84 -5.01 15.41 -0.05
N ASN A 85 -4.17 14.47 0.37
CA ASN A 85 -4.40 13.66 1.58
C ASN A 85 -3.97 14.43 2.83
N THR A 86 -4.92 14.82 3.67
CA THR A 86 -4.64 15.57 4.91
C THR A 86 -4.36 14.68 6.13
N THR A 87 -4.38 13.35 5.96
CA THR A 87 -4.02 12.33 6.96
C THR A 87 -4.83 12.36 8.26
N GLU A 88 -6.04 12.94 8.21
CA GLU A 88 -6.95 13.12 9.35
C GLU A 88 -7.65 11.84 9.80
N ASN A 89 -7.88 10.90 8.88
CA ASN A 89 -8.74 9.74 9.11
C ASN A 89 -7.96 8.44 9.00
N ILE A 90 -8.08 7.59 10.02
CA ILE A 90 -7.57 6.22 10.00
C ILE A 90 -8.78 5.29 9.95
N THR A 91 -8.98 4.67 8.78
CA THR A 91 -10.10 3.77 8.53
C THR A 91 -9.64 2.33 8.68
N LYS A 92 -10.40 1.52 9.42
CA LYS A 92 -10.18 0.07 9.47
C LYS A 92 -10.73 -0.56 8.19
N VAL A 93 -9.91 -1.38 7.54
CA VAL A 93 -10.26 -2.07 6.29
C VAL A 93 -10.25 -3.57 6.55
N VAL A 94 -11.39 -4.24 6.38
CA VAL A 94 -11.49 -5.69 6.48
C VAL A 94 -11.40 -6.26 5.08
N VAL A 95 -10.20 -6.70 4.70
CA VAL A 95 -9.91 -7.26 3.38
C VAL A 95 -10.26 -8.75 3.42
N PRO A 96 -11.18 -9.24 2.57
CA PRO A 96 -11.56 -10.64 2.58
C PRO A 96 -10.39 -11.57 2.24
N LYS A 97 -10.43 -12.79 2.75
CA LYS A 97 -9.61 -13.89 2.22
C LYS A 97 -9.78 -14.03 0.70
N GLU A 98 -8.85 -14.72 0.05
CA GLU A 98 -8.79 -14.92 -1.40
C GLU A 98 -8.53 -13.62 -2.19
N THR A 99 -8.33 -12.48 -1.52
CA THR A 99 -7.87 -11.24 -2.14
C THR A 99 -6.37 -11.29 -2.39
N THR A 100 -5.96 -11.02 -3.63
CA THR A 100 -4.55 -10.79 -3.99
C THR A 100 -4.11 -9.41 -3.55
N ILE A 101 -3.01 -9.35 -2.81
CA ILE A 101 -2.37 -8.11 -2.36
C ILE A 101 -0.91 -8.05 -2.82
N TYR A 102 -0.37 -6.83 -2.91
CA TYR A 102 1.05 -6.57 -3.12
C TYR A 102 1.56 -5.76 -1.93
N GLU A 103 2.50 -6.33 -1.18
CA GLU A 103 2.94 -5.77 0.10
C GLU A 103 4.44 -5.51 0.11
N GLY A 104 4.83 -4.35 0.62
CA GLY A 104 6.21 -3.94 0.72
C GLY A 104 6.39 -2.73 1.63
N VAL A 105 7.52 -2.05 1.48
CA VAL A 105 7.84 -0.81 2.19
C VAL A 105 7.52 0.37 1.28
N ALA A 106 6.89 1.42 1.78
CA ALA A 106 6.64 2.64 1.01
C ALA A 106 7.97 3.26 0.53
N ALA A 107 8.09 3.53 -0.77
CA ALA A 107 9.23 4.22 -1.35
C ALA A 107 9.26 5.70 -0.94
N PRO A 108 10.45 6.33 -0.92
CA PRO A 108 10.54 7.78 -0.78
C PRO A 108 9.79 8.50 -1.90
N GLN A 109 9.19 9.64 -1.60
CA GLN A 109 8.48 10.47 -2.59
C GLN A 109 9.10 11.87 -2.64
N ASN A 110 9.49 12.29 -3.84
CA ASN A 110 9.93 13.66 -4.07
C ASN A 110 8.73 14.61 -3.99
N ILE A 111 8.94 15.76 -3.36
CA ILE A 111 8.02 16.89 -3.39
C ILE A 111 8.57 17.90 -4.38
N TYR A 112 7.73 18.33 -5.30
CA TYR A 112 8.09 19.26 -6.37
C TYR A 112 7.41 20.62 -6.16
N ASP A 113 8.10 21.70 -6.53
CA ASP A 113 7.48 23.01 -6.68
C ASP A 113 6.70 23.11 -8.00
N SER A 114 6.07 24.27 -8.26
CA SER A 114 5.32 24.52 -9.50
C SER A 114 6.18 24.55 -10.77
N LEU A 115 7.51 24.62 -10.64
CA LEU A 115 8.47 24.63 -11.75
C LEU A 115 9.07 23.23 -11.98
N GLY A 116 8.72 22.24 -11.16
CA GLY A 116 9.22 20.87 -11.23
C GLY A 116 10.54 20.63 -10.49
N ASN A 117 11.03 21.59 -9.69
CA ASN A 117 12.23 21.38 -8.89
C ASN A 117 11.90 20.56 -7.64
N THR A 118 12.77 19.60 -7.28
CA THR A 118 12.65 18.88 -6.01
C THR A 118 12.95 19.83 -4.84
N ILE A 119 11.95 20.04 -3.98
CA ILE A 119 12.06 20.90 -2.79
C ILE A 119 12.07 20.12 -1.47
N GLY A 120 11.87 18.80 -1.54
CA GLY A 120 11.92 17.92 -0.38
C GLY A 120 11.72 16.47 -0.78
N VAL A 121 11.94 15.59 0.19
CA VAL A 121 11.72 14.15 0.05
C VAL A 121 10.98 13.66 1.27
N LEU A 122 9.84 13.01 1.06
CA LEU A 122 9.21 12.19 2.09
C LEU A 122 9.96 10.86 2.14
N PRO A 123 10.43 10.41 3.31
CA PRO A 123 11.30 9.25 3.41
C PRO A 123 10.58 7.93 3.10
N GLY A 124 9.28 7.83 3.35
CA GLY A 124 8.58 6.55 3.34
C GLY A 124 9.07 5.65 4.46
N GLY A 125 9.16 4.35 4.21
CA GLY A 125 9.68 3.37 5.18
C GLY A 125 8.62 2.60 5.96
N GLY A 126 7.36 3.05 5.93
CA GLY A 126 6.22 2.35 6.51
C GLY A 126 5.77 1.15 5.67
N ASN A 127 4.99 0.26 6.29
CA ASN A 127 4.34 -0.85 5.58
C ASN A 127 3.29 -0.31 4.60
N GLN A 128 3.38 -0.74 3.35
CA GLN A 128 2.46 -0.39 2.28
C GLN A 128 1.89 -1.66 1.66
N VAL A 129 0.57 -1.67 1.45
CA VAL A 129 -0.16 -2.71 0.74
C VAL A 129 -0.95 -2.05 -0.39
N TYR A 130 -0.77 -2.55 -1.61
CA TYR A 130 -1.57 -2.20 -2.77
C TYR A 130 -2.56 -3.34 -3.07
N ILE A 131 -3.82 -2.97 -3.29
CA ILE A 131 -4.91 -3.87 -3.67
C ILE A 131 -5.53 -3.35 -4.96
N PRO A 132 -5.41 -4.06 -6.11
CA PRO A 132 -5.87 -3.56 -7.40
C PRO A 132 -7.36 -3.22 -7.45
N LYS A 133 -8.17 -3.97 -6.70
CA LYS A 133 -9.62 -3.77 -6.63
C LYS A 133 -10.06 -3.80 -5.17
N VAL A 134 -10.76 -2.75 -4.77
CA VAL A 134 -11.31 -2.61 -3.41
C VAL A 134 -12.81 -2.36 -3.47
N GLU A 135 -13.53 -2.86 -2.47
CA GLU A 135 -14.97 -2.64 -2.33
C GLU A 135 -15.26 -1.72 -1.14
N ALA A 136 -16.20 -0.79 -1.29
CA ALA A 136 -16.53 0.18 -0.25
C ALA A 136 -16.95 -0.48 1.08
N GLY A 137 -17.59 -1.66 1.02
CA GLY A 137 -18.02 -2.41 2.20
C GLY A 137 -16.88 -2.90 3.11
N TRP A 138 -15.63 -2.89 2.64
CA TRP A 138 -14.46 -3.26 3.43
C TRP A 138 -14.05 -2.17 4.42
N PHE A 139 -14.40 -0.91 4.15
CA PHE A 139 -13.94 0.27 4.88
C PHE A 139 -14.93 0.65 5.99
N LYS A 140 -14.61 0.28 7.23
CA LYS A 140 -15.47 0.47 8.42
C LYS A 140 -15.32 1.86 9.00
#